data_AF-A0A9E3U7P6-F1
#
_entry.id   AF-A0A9E3U7P6-F1
#
_cell.length_a   1.000
_cell.length_b   1.000
_cell.length_c   1.000
_cell.angle_alpha   90.00
_cell.angle_beta   90.00
_cell.angle_gamma   90.00
#
_symmetry.space_group_name_H-M   'P 1'
#
loop_
_entity.id
_entity.type
_entity.pdbx_description
1 polymer ?
#
loop_
_entity_poly.entity_id
_entity_poly.type
_entity_poly.pdbx_seq_one_letter_code
_entity_poly.pdbx_strand_id
1 'polypeptide(L)'
;MRPVVVTSDVTLASAPAAVWPLITDTDRMNRLVLGHPAVYRPIEKGAKSSARFVAETTTAGFAMAYEEAPFEWTVNKSFSVYRKMRSGPLRAYTFGIALAPTDDGGTRATVRLELEPRYWVLRPIVVIQARSVVANMGRLADAIDAHLRDSAPSPFLEPTSPANEERLAYATRELAKRALDPAVVAAVVELIRSGPDADLVRIRPFELAESRGLDPRETLRALLHAVTLGVVELRWALICPSCRTANDQVTSLADVGDGGHCQLCDITYGIELDRAVEATFKPHPSVREITDQMFCIGGPWRTPHVLVQANLDEGATRSLEAPPEAGRYRIFGRGGAVSSLEVAVDAAKEVSAKLAVDAISPRELTVAPGGAVTIVNETSEPLHVKIERLGYASLAATAHAVTTMSEFRRLFSKELLKPSTPLKVASCAILFSDLTGSTALYTKAGDAAAFRLVDDHFDVLRKAIEARAGPSSRRWATP
;
A
#
# COMPACT_ATOMS: atom_id res chain seq x y z
N MET A 1 -26.69 26.66 -7.43
CA MET A 1 -26.21 26.78 -8.82
C MET A 1 -26.16 25.37 -9.41
N ARG A 2 -26.54 25.18 -10.67
CA ARG A 2 -26.45 23.83 -11.26
C ARG A 2 -24.98 23.40 -11.39
N PRO A 3 -24.62 22.16 -11.02
CA PRO A 3 -23.29 21.63 -11.26
C PRO A 3 -22.90 21.72 -12.75
N VAL A 4 -21.59 21.79 -13.00
CA VAL A 4 -21.00 21.52 -14.31
C VAL A 4 -20.67 20.05 -14.35
N VAL A 5 -21.26 19.31 -15.28
CA VAL A 5 -21.00 17.89 -15.47
C VAL A 5 -20.33 17.72 -16.82
N VAL A 6 -19.16 17.09 -16.82
CA VAL A 6 -18.44 16.69 -18.03
C VAL A 6 -18.21 15.19 -17.96
N THR A 7 -18.41 14.51 -19.08
CA THR A 7 -18.24 13.06 -19.20
C THR A 7 -17.48 12.77 -20.48
N SER A 8 -16.63 11.75 -20.46
CA SER A 8 -16.04 11.18 -21.66
C SER A 8 -16.06 9.67 -21.56
N ASP A 9 -16.36 9.05 -22.68
CA ASP A 9 -16.37 7.61 -22.85
C ASP A 9 -15.20 7.23 -23.75
N VAL A 10 -14.43 6.24 -23.32
CA VAL A 10 -13.33 5.65 -24.09
C VAL A 10 -13.56 4.15 -24.16
N THR A 11 -13.38 3.56 -25.33
CA THR A 11 -13.48 2.12 -25.53
C THR A 11 -12.07 1.55 -25.61
N LEU A 12 -11.75 0.64 -24.69
CA LEU A 12 -10.47 -0.04 -24.56
C LEU A 12 -10.67 -1.49 -24.98
N ALA A 13 -9.71 -2.10 -25.66
CA ALA A 13 -9.81 -3.51 -26.02
C ALA A 13 -9.37 -4.45 -24.88
N SER A 14 -8.71 -3.93 -23.85
CA SER A 14 -8.36 -4.67 -22.64
C SER A 14 -9.56 -4.86 -21.70
N ALA A 15 -9.64 -6.02 -21.06
CA ALA A 15 -10.71 -6.35 -20.11
C ALA A 15 -10.67 -5.49 -18.83
N PRO A 16 -11.81 -5.27 -18.14
CA PRO A 16 -11.87 -4.37 -16.99
C PRO A 16 -10.89 -4.74 -15.87
N ALA A 17 -10.68 -6.03 -15.63
CA ALA A 17 -9.76 -6.53 -14.62
C ALA A 17 -8.28 -6.21 -14.91
N ALA A 18 -7.88 -6.11 -16.18
CA ALA A 18 -6.53 -5.73 -16.58
C ALA A 18 -6.32 -4.21 -16.51
N VAL A 19 -7.36 -3.44 -16.86
CA VAL A 19 -7.34 -1.97 -16.82
C VAL A 19 -7.40 -1.43 -15.40
N TRP A 20 -8.20 -2.06 -14.53
CA TRP A 20 -8.46 -1.64 -13.15
C TRP A 20 -7.21 -1.26 -12.34
N PRO A 21 -6.17 -2.11 -12.20
CA PRO A 21 -5.01 -1.76 -11.39
C PRO A 21 -4.28 -0.51 -11.90
N LEU A 22 -4.28 -0.25 -13.20
CA LEU A 22 -3.58 0.89 -13.79
C LEU A 22 -4.42 2.17 -13.69
N ILE A 23 -5.70 2.11 -14.06
CA ILE A 23 -6.57 3.29 -14.07
C ILE A 23 -6.98 3.77 -12.67
N THR A 24 -6.84 2.91 -11.67
CA THR A 24 -7.13 3.22 -10.26
C THR A 24 -5.89 3.53 -9.41
N ASP A 25 -4.69 3.56 -10.00
CA ASP A 25 -3.50 4.14 -9.36
C ASP A 25 -3.63 5.67 -9.35
N THR A 26 -4.47 6.15 -8.43
CA THR A 26 -4.80 7.57 -8.31
C THR A 26 -3.61 8.42 -7.87
N ASP A 27 -2.57 7.84 -7.26
CA ASP A 27 -1.36 8.60 -6.91
C ASP A 27 -0.60 8.96 -8.20
N ARG A 28 -0.31 7.96 -9.05
CA ARG A 28 0.37 8.21 -10.34
C ARG A 28 -0.48 9.01 -11.31
N MET A 29 -1.78 8.72 -11.38
CA MET A 29 -2.72 9.49 -12.18
C MET A 29 -2.72 10.96 -11.75
N ASN A 30 -2.80 11.26 -10.44
CA ASN A 30 -2.76 12.64 -9.97
C ASN A 30 -1.41 13.32 -10.23
N ARG A 31 -0.28 12.59 -10.13
CA ARG A 31 1.05 13.10 -10.51
C ARG A 31 1.07 13.56 -11.97
N LEU A 32 0.56 12.74 -12.88
CA LEU A 32 0.57 13.03 -14.32
C LEU A 32 -0.46 14.09 -14.73
N VAL A 33 -1.70 13.98 -14.23
CA VAL A 33 -2.85 14.75 -14.72
C VAL A 33 -3.02 16.06 -13.97
N LEU A 34 -2.79 16.06 -12.65
CA LEU A 34 -3.00 17.23 -11.79
C LEU A 34 -1.69 17.96 -11.47
N GLY A 35 -0.56 17.24 -11.41
CA GLY A 35 0.79 17.80 -11.29
C GLY A 35 1.13 18.45 -9.94
N HIS A 36 0.20 18.48 -8.99
CA HIS A 36 0.39 19.14 -7.71
C HIS A 36 0.12 18.18 -6.56
N PRO A 37 1.08 18.03 -5.62
CA PRO A 37 0.87 17.24 -4.42
C PRO A 37 -0.14 17.91 -3.47
N ALA A 38 -0.54 17.17 -2.44
CA ALA A 38 -1.37 17.70 -1.37
C ALA A 38 -0.79 17.36 0.01
N VAL A 39 -0.97 18.29 0.94
CA VAL A 39 -0.67 18.08 2.36
C VAL A 39 -1.95 17.64 3.04
N TYR A 40 -1.96 16.42 3.57
CA TYR A 40 -3.11 15.83 4.26
C TYR A 40 -2.97 15.99 5.77
N ARG A 41 -4.03 16.45 6.43
CA ARG A 41 -4.15 16.49 7.89
C ARG A 41 -5.41 15.75 8.31
N PRO A 42 -5.41 15.05 9.47
CA PRO A 42 -6.64 14.48 10.03
C PRO A 42 -7.74 15.53 10.16
N ILE A 43 -8.98 15.15 9.85
CA ILE A 43 -10.14 16.03 10.09
C ILE A 43 -10.30 16.27 11.60
N GLU A 44 -10.84 17.44 11.96
CA GLU A 44 -11.07 17.82 13.34
C GLU A 44 -12.08 16.87 14.04
N LYS A 45 -11.82 16.55 15.31
CA LYS A 45 -12.73 15.71 16.12
C LYS A 45 -14.11 16.36 16.23
N GLY A 46 -15.16 15.56 16.01
CA GLY A 46 -16.56 16.02 16.07
C GLY A 46 -17.11 16.63 14.76
N ALA A 47 -16.34 16.60 13.66
CA ALA A 47 -16.86 16.98 12.35
C ALA A 47 -18.00 16.04 11.92
N LYS A 48 -19.18 16.59 11.64
CA LYS A 48 -20.34 15.84 11.11
C LYS A 48 -20.20 15.57 9.60
N SER A 49 -19.09 14.96 9.20
CA SER A 49 -18.75 14.68 7.80
C SER A 49 -18.18 13.28 7.69
N SER A 50 -18.44 12.59 6.58
CA SER A 50 -17.77 11.32 6.27
C SER A 50 -16.29 11.52 5.92
N ALA A 51 -15.84 12.77 5.71
CA ALA A 51 -14.46 13.08 5.37
C ALA A 51 -13.47 12.73 6.48
N ARG A 52 -12.27 12.31 6.08
CA ARG A 52 -11.24 11.81 7.02
C ARG A 52 -10.00 12.68 7.09
N PHE A 53 -9.76 13.39 6.01
CA PHE A 53 -8.63 14.28 5.87
C PHE A 53 -9.08 15.62 5.32
N VAL A 54 -8.40 16.66 5.78
CA VAL A 54 -8.36 17.96 5.13
C VAL A 54 -7.07 17.98 4.32
N ALA A 55 -7.20 18.19 3.02
CA ALA A 55 -6.09 18.26 2.10
C ALA A 55 -5.89 19.71 1.63
N GLU A 56 -4.66 20.18 1.68
CA GLU A 56 -4.23 21.48 1.17
C GLU A 56 -3.36 21.29 -0.06
N THR A 57 -3.68 22.01 -1.14
CA THR A 57 -2.96 21.94 -2.40
C THR A 57 -3.00 23.29 -3.11
N THR A 58 -2.12 23.46 -4.10
CA THR A 58 -2.18 24.60 -5.02
C THR A 58 -2.45 24.06 -6.41
N THR A 59 -3.48 24.52 -7.10
CA THR A 59 -3.77 24.10 -8.48
C THR A 59 -4.19 25.30 -9.31
N ALA A 60 -3.65 25.41 -10.52
CA ALA A 60 -3.92 26.52 -11.44
C ALA A 60 -3.73 27.91 -10.77
N GLY A 61 -2.73 28.04 -9.90
CA GLY A 61 -2.42 29.29 -9.16
C GLY A 61 -3.33 29.58 -7.95
N PHE A 62 -4.32 28.73 -7.66
CA PHE A 62 -5.19 28.89 -6.50
C PHE A 62 -4.75 27.97 -5.36
N ALA A 63 -4.53 28.54 -4.18
CA ALA A 63 -4.48 27.77 -2.94
C ALA A 63 -5.87 27.22 -2.62
N MET A 64 -5.96 25.92 -2.38
CA MET A 64 -7.21 25.22 -2.13
C MET A 64 -7.06 24.30 -0.92
N ALA A 65 -8.11 24.28 -0.10
CA ALA A 65 -8.27 23.32 0.98
C ALA A 65 -9.59 22.59 0.80
N TYR A 66 -9.61 21.27 0.96
CA TYR A 66 -10.80 20.46 0.83
C TYR A 66 -10.87 19.30 1.82
N GLU A 67 -12.08 18.94 2.19
CA GLU A 67 -12.40 17.70 2.89
C GLU A 67 -12.56 16.58 1.87
N GLU A 68 -11.84 15.48 2.05
CA GLU A 68 -11.94 14.30 1.20
C GLU A 68 -12.77 13.22 1.89
N ALA A 69 -13.91 12.89 1.28
CA ALA A 69 -14.69 11.71 1.66
C ALA A 69 -13.92 10.44 1.27
N PRO A 70 -14.09 9.32 2.00
CA PRO A 70 -13.54 8.04 1.60
C PRO A 70 -13.98 7.73 0.17
N PHE A 71 -13.05 7.18 -0.61
CA PHE A 71 -13.35 6.73 -1.95
C PHE A 71 -14.43 5.64 -1.87
N GLU A 72 -15.32 5.64 -2.85
CA GLU A 72 -16.29 4.58 -3.03
C GLU A 72 -15.88 3.78 -4.25
N TRP A 73 -15.91 2.46 -4.17
CA TRP A 73 -15.61 1.62 -5.32
C TRP A 73 -16.24 0.24 -5.23
N THR A 74 -16.34 -0.36 -6.40
CA THR A 74 -16.54 -1.80 -6.60
C THR A 74 -15.50 -2.24 -7.62
N VAL A 75 -14.66 -3.19 -7.23
CA VAL A 75 -13.51 -3.67 -8.02
C VAL A 75 -13.94 -4.01 -9.45
N ASN A 76 -13.14 -3.61 -10.43
CA ASN A 76 -13.38 -3.80 -11.87
C ASN A 76 -14.65 -3.13 -12.44
N LYS A 77 -15.40 -2.35 -11.65
CA LYS A 77 -16.64 -1.72 -12.09
C LYS A 77 -16.63 -0.21 -11.99
N SER A 78 -16.26 0.36 -10.85
CA SER A 78 -16.23 1.81 -10.72
C SER A 78 -15.51 2.26 -9.47
N PHE A 79 -14.95 3.46 -9.50
CA PHE A 79 -14.61 4.21 -8.29
C PHE A 79 -15.02 5.67 -8.41
N SER A 80 -15.22 6.32 -7.27
CA SER A 80 -15.46 7.76 -7.18
C SER A 80 -14.94 8.34 -5.88
N VAL A 81 -14.63 9.63 -5.91
CA VAL A 81 -14.28 10.41 -4.73
C VAL A 81 -15.06 11.72 -4.74
N TYR A 82 -15.65 12.03 -3.60
CA TYR A 82 -16.29 13.31 -3.33
C TYR A 82 -15.37 14.19 -2.49
N ARG A 83 -15.19 15.44 -2.92
CA ARG A 83 -14.38 16.44 -2.20
C ARG A 83 -15.20 17.70 -1.97
N LYS A 84 -15.31 18.12 -0.71
CA LYS A 84 -15.99 19.34 -0.29
C LYS A 84 -14.96 20.44 -0.04
N MET A 85 -15.05 21.53 -0.78
CA MET A 85 -14.04 22.58 -0.75
C MET A 85 -14.26 23.52 0.44
N ARG A 86 -13.23 23.67 1.29
CA ARG A 86 -13.18 24.72 2.32
C ARG A 86 -12.85 26.07 1.69
N SER A 87 -11.89 26.09 0.77
CA SER A 87 -11.46 27.27 0.01
C SER A 87 -11.27 26.96 -1.47
N GLY A 88 -11.10 28.01 -2.29
CA GLY A 88 -10.89 27.90 -3.74
C GLY A 88 -12.13 28.19 -4.61
N PRO A 89 -12.02 27.97 -5.94
CA PRO A 89 -13.03 28.38 -6.92
C PRO A 89 -14.29 27.50 -6.94
N LEU A 90 -14.24 26.32 -6.33
CA LEU A 90 -15.33 25.35 -6.26
C LEU A 90 -15.94 25.30 -4.85
N ARG A 91 -17.16 24.79 -4.74
CA ARG A 91 -17.82 24.40 -3.48
C ARG A 91 -17.63 22.92 -3.17
N ALA A 92 -17.73 22.10 -4.20
CA ALA A 92 -17.52 20.67 -4.15
C ALA A 92 -17.21 20.13 -5.55
N TYR A 93 -16.68 18.92 -5.61
CA TYR A 93 -16.66 18.15 -6.83
C TYR A 93 -16.66 16.65 -6.56
N THR A 94 -17.11 15.90 -7.56
CA THR A 94 -17.04 14.44 -7.62
C THR A 94 -16.28 14.04 -8.86
N PHE A 95 -15.23 13.25 -8.69
CA PHE A 95 -14.53 12.58 -9.77
C PHE A 95 -14.83 11.09 -9.70
N GLY A 96 -15.13 10.46 -10.83
CA GLY A 96 -15.33 9.02 -10.88
C GLY A 96 -15.06 8.42 -12.25
N ILE A 97 -14.77 7.12 -12.24
CA ILE A 97 -14.57 6.30 -13.42
C ILE A 97 -15.47 5.07 -13.27
N ALA A 98 -16.23 4.75 -14.32
CA ALA A 98 -16.98 3.52 -14.44
C ALA A 98 -16.41 2.68 -15.60
N LEU A 99 -16.31 1.38 -15.40
CA LEU A 99 -15.83 0.38 -16.35
C LEU A 99 -16.99 -0.60 -16.60
N ALA A 100 -17.44 -0.67 -17.84
CA ALA A 100 -18.40 -1.67 -18.28
C ALA A 100 -17.73 -2.61 -19.28
N PRO A 101 -17.86 -3.94 -19.14
CA PRO A 101 -17.37 -4.86 -20.16
C PRO A 101 -18.11 -4.63 -21.48
N THR A 102 -17.41 -4.80 -22.60
CA THR A 102 -17.98 -4.81 -23.95
C THR A 102 -18.13 -6.24 -24.46
N ASP A 103 -18.98 -6.45 -25.48
CA ASP A 103 -19.31 -7.78 -26.00
C ASP A 103 -18.10 -8.52 -26.61
N ASP A 104 -17.08 -7.78 -27.04
CA ASP A 104 -15.81 -8.27 -27.57
C ASP A 104 -14.75 -8.55 -26.49
N GLY A 105 -15.11 -8.44 -25.21
CA GLY A 105 -14.21 -8.70 -24.07
C GLY A 105 -13.37 -7.49 -23.63
N GLY A 106 -13.55 -6.33 -24.26
CA GLY A 106 -12.94 -5.06 -23.87
C GLY A 106 -13.67 -4.33 -22.74
N THR A 107 -13.42 -3.03 -22.64
CA THR A 107 -13.96 -2.15 -21.60
C THR A 107 -14.43 -0.82 -22.18
N ARG A 108 -15.67 -0.42 -21.87
CA ARG A 108 -16.11 0.97 -21.99
C ARG A 108 -15.82 1.69 -20.67
N ALA A 109 -14.82 2.57 -20.69
CA ALA A 109 -14.43 3.41 -19.56
C ALA A 109 -15.11 4.78 -19.66
N THR A 110 -15.97 5.10 -18.70
CA THR A 110 -16.68 6.37 -18.59
C THR A 110 -16.05 7.20 -17.48
N VAL A 111 -15.37 8.29 -17.84
CA VAL A 111 -14.82 9.27 -16.89
C VAL A 111 -15.85 10.36 -16.67
N ARG A 112 -16.24 10.59 -15.42
CA ARG A 112 -17.21 11.62 -15.04
C ARG A 112 -16.59 12.60 -14.04
N LEU A 113 -16.72 13.88 -14.35
CA LEU A 113 -16.31 14.97 -13.47
C LEU A 113 -17.50 15.92 -13.26
N GLU A 114 -17.93 16.03 -12.02
CA GLU A 114 -19.02 16.90 -11.57
C GLU A 114 -18.47 17.98 -10.66
N LEU A 115 -18.65 19.25 -11.02
CA LEU A 115 -18.01 20.39 -10.37
C LEU A 115 -19.07 21.41 -9.99
N GLU A 116 -19.01 21.92 -8.76
CA GLU A 116 -19.89 22.98 -8.29
C GLU A 116 -19.14 24.31 -8.17
N PRO A 117 -19.27 25.24 -9.15
CA PRO A 117 -18.62 26.54 -9.05
C PRO A 117 -19.12 27.34 -7.84
N ARG A 118 -18.21 27.99 -7.12
CA ARG A 118 -18.56 28.87 -6.00
C ARG A 118 -19.25 30.16 -6.46
N TYR A 119 -18.89 30.63 -7.66
CA TYR A 119 -19.40 31.84 -8.29
C TYR A 119 -19.84 31.56 -9.73
N TRP A 120 -20.94 32.18 -10.17
CA TRP A 120 -21.52 31.96 -11.50
C TRP A 120 -20.57 32.34 -12.64
N VAL A 121 -19.79 33.40 -12.44
CA VAL A 121 -18.83 33.93 -13.42
C VAL A 121 -17.69 32.95 -13.72
N LEU A 122 -17.37 32.02 -12.81
CA LEU A 122 -16.32 31.02 -13.02
C LEU A 122 -16.77 29.85 -13.91
N ARG A 123 -18.06 29.72 -14.20
CA ARG A 123 -18.62 28.57 -14.93
C ARG A 123 -17.91 28.29 -16.27
N PRO A 124 -17.62 29.27 -17.15
CA PRO A 124 -16.93 28.99 -18.40
C PRO A 124 -15.52 28.42 -18.19
N ILE A 125 -14.76 28.98 -17.24
CA ILE A 125 -13.42 28.52 -16.89
C ILE A 125 -13.47 27.09 -16.35
N VAL A 126 -14.42 26.81 -15.46
CA VAL A 126 -14.62 25.47 -14.89
C VAL A 126 -14.95 24.45 -15.99
N VAL A 127 -15.81 24.79 -16.96
CA VAL A 127 -16.13 23.90 -18.10
C VAL A 127 -14.90 23.58 -18.94
N ILE A 128 -14.07 24.60 -19.25
CA ILE A 128 -12.85 24.41 -20.05
C ILE A 128 -11.85 23.52 -19.30
N GLN A 129 -11.60 23.78 -18.02
CA GLN A 129 -10.71 22.95 -17.21
C GLN A 129 -11.24 21.51 -17.08
N ALA A 130 -12.55 21.34 -16.86
CA ALA A 130 -13.16 20.02 -16.75
C ALA A 130 -12.97 19.20 -18.04
N ARG A 131 -13.18 19.81 -19.20
CA ARG A 131 -12.94 19.15 -20.51
C ARG A 131 -11.48 18.77 -20.70
N SER A 132 -10.55 19.63 -20.28
CA SER A 132 -9.12 19.34 -20.33
C SER A 132 -8.75 18.13 -19.47
N VAL A 133 -9.21 18.08 -18.21
CA VAL A 133 -8.96 16.95 -17.30
C VAL A 133 -9.52 15.65 -17.87
N VAL A 134 -10.78 15.68 -18.33
CA VAL A 134 -11.44 14.50 -18.89
C VAL A 134 -10.76 14.02 -20.18
N ALA A 135 -10.30 14.94 -21.04
CA ALA A 135 -9.53 14.58 -22.24
C ALA A 135 -8.14 13.98 -21.90
N ASN A 136 -7.47 14.49 -20.87
CA ASN A 136 -6.21 13.92 -20.37
C ASN A 136 -6.42 12.50 -19.82
N MET A 137 -7.52 12.29 -19.10
CA MET A 137 -7.91 10.95 -18.64
C MET A 137 -8.19 9.99 -19.79
N GLY A 138 -8.82 10.46 -20.88
CA GLY A 138 -9.01 9.65 -22.07
C GLY A 138 -7.69 9.22 -22.70
N ARG A 139 -6.75 10.16 -22.87
CA ARG A 139 -5.39 9.85 -23.37
C ARG A 139 -4.63 8.87 -22.47
N LEU A 140 -4.79 9.00 -21.15
CA LEU A 140 -4.20 8.05 -20.19
C LEU A 140 -4.82 6.65 -20.36
N ALA A 141 -6.14 6.56 -20.52
CA ALA A 141 -6.83 5.29 -20.74
C ALA A 141 -6.35 4.61 -22.05
N ASP A 142 -6.20 5.36 -23.13
CA ASP A 142 -5.65 4.85 -24.40
C ASP A 142 -4.21 4.33 -24.22
N ALA A 143 -3.37 5.06 -23.49
CA ALA A 143 -2.00 4.65 -23.21
C ALA A 143 -1.92 3.40 -22.31
N ILE A 144 -2.83 3.26 -21.35
CA ILE A 144 -2.99 2.04 -20.54
C ILE A 144 -3.35 0.85 -21.45
N ASP A 145 -4.30 1.02 -22.37
CA ASP A 145 -4.71 -0.05 -23.27
C ASP A 145 -3.59 -0.48 -24.22
N ALA A 146 -2.84 0.48 -24.78
CA ALA A 146 -1.66 0.21 -25.59
C ALA A 146 -0.55 -0.49 -24.79
N HIS A 147 -0.35 -0.13 -23.53
CA HIS A 147 0.62 -0.81 -22.66
C HIS A 147 0.24 -2.28 -22.43
N LEU A 148 -1.05 -2.55 -22.17
CA LEU A 148 -1.55 -3.89 -21.89
C LEU A 148 -1.56 -4.80 -23.12
N ARG A 149 -1.89 -4.27 -24.31
CA ARG A 149 -2.03 -5.08 -25.53
C ARG A 149 -0.79 -5.11 -26.40
N ASP A 150 -0.16 -3.95 -26.58
CA ASP A 150 0.85 -3.75 -27.62
C ASP A 150 2.26 -3.75 -27.02
N SER A 151 2.40 -4.09 -25.73
CA SER A 151 3.66 -3.98 -24.97
C SER A 151 4.30 -2.60 -25.05
N ALA A 152 3.47 -1.56 -25.24
CA ALA A 152 3.93 -0.18 -25.24
C ALA A 152 4.52 0.18 -23.86
N PRO A 153 5.37 1.21 -23.74
CA PRO A 153 5.88 1.66 -22.45
C PRO A 153 4.73 2.01 -21.48
N SER A 154 4.96 1.81 -20.18
CA SER A 154 3.98 2.20 -19.16
C SER A 154 3.67 3.70 -19.27
N PRO A 155 2.40 4.13 -19.13
CA PRO A 155 2.05 5.54 -19.13
C PRO A 155 2.55 6.28 -17.89
N PHE A 156 3.03 5.55 -16.86
CA PHE A 156 3.43 6.13 -15.58
C PHE A 156 4.95 6.20 -15.39
N LEU A 157 5.68 6.46 -16.47
CA LEU A 157 7.14 6.57 -16.43
C LEU A 157 7.66 7.93 -15.92
N GLU A 158 6.82 8.97 -15.96
CA GLU A 158 7.18 10.33 -15.55
C GLU A 158 6.45 10.76 -14.26
N PRO A 159 7.01 11.71 -13.49
CA PRO A 159 8.31 12.36 -13.68
C PRO A 159 9.48 11.46 -13.27
N THR A 160 10.62 11.66 -13.94
CA THR A 160 11.92 11.08 -13.56
C THR A 160 12.90 12.18 -13.15
N SER A 161 13.04 12.41 -11.84
CA SER A 161 14.06 13.31 -11.31
C SER A 161 15.48 12.77 -11.57
N PRO A 162 16.48 13.62 -11.85
CA PRO A 162 17.82 13.14 -12.20
C PRO A 162 18.55 12.52 -11.00
N ALA A 163 19.28 11.44 -11.25
CA ALA A 163 20.19 10.83 -10.28
C ALA A 163 21.60 11.44 -10.36
N ASN A 164 22.32 11.43 -9.24
CA ASN A 164 23.75 11.73 -9.18
C ASN A 164 24.54 10.51 -9.67
N GLU A 165 24.90 10.52 -10.96
CA GLU A 165 25.60 9.41 -11.62
C GLU A 165 26.96 9.09 -10.98
N GLU A 166 27.70 10.08 -10.49
CA GLU A 166 29.00 9.84 -9.86
C GLU A 166 28.85 9.00 -8.59
N ARG A 167 27.91 9.38 -7.71
CA ARG A 167 27.62 8.63 -6.49
C ARG A 167 27.04 7.26 -6.79
N LEU A 168 26.16 7.15 -7.78
CA LEU A 168 25.56 5.88 -8.15
C LEU A 168 26.59 4.93 -8.77
N ALA A 169 27.50 5.44 -9.60
CA ALA A 169 28.61 4.66 -10.16
C ALA A 169 29.58 4.18 -9.07
N TYR A 170 29.92 5.03 -8.09
CA TYR A 170 30.70 4.62 -6.92
C TYR A 170 30.01 3.50 -6.15
N ALA A 171 28.74 3.68 -5.82
CA ALA A 171 27.96 2.69 -5.10
C ALA A 171 27.86 1.36 -5.85
N THR A 172 27.68 1.40 -7.18
CA THR A 172 27.63 0.20 -8.03
C THR A 172 28.93 -0.61 -7.92
N ARG A 173 30.09 0.06 -7.98
CA ARG A 173 31.40 -0.61 -7.82
C ARG A 173 31.57 -1.21 -6.42
N GLU A 174 31.16 -0.50 -5.38
CA GLU A 174 31.26 -1.00 -4.00
C GLU A 174 30.28 -2.14 -3.70
N LEU A 175 29.07 -2.11 -4.28
CA LEU A 175 28.11 -3.21 -4.19
C LEU A 175 28.62 -4.46 -4.91
N ALA A 176 29.25 -4.31 -6.08
CA ALA A 176 29.82 -5.43 -6.84
C ALA A 176 30.97 -6.15 -6.13
N LYS A 177 31.66 -5.49 -5.18
CA LYS A 177 32.69 -6.11 -4.33
C LYS A 177 32.10 -6.96 -3.21
N ARG A 178 30.79 -6.87 -2.98
CA ARG A 178 30.07 -7.63 -1.94
C ARG A 178 29.58 -8.94 -2.55
N ALA A 179 29.42 -9.97 -1.72
CA ALA A 179 28.90 -11.26 -2.14
C ALA A 179 27.37 -11.22 -2.36
N LEU A 180 26.93 -10.37 -3.29
CA LEU A 180 25.52 -10.15 -3.68
C LEU A 180 25.29 -10.66 -5.10
N ASP A 181 24.05 -11.03 -5.41
CA ASP A 181 23.66 -11.35 -6.78
C ASP A 181 23.82 -10.12 -7.71
N PRO A 182 24.65 -10.20 -8.78
CA PRO A 182 24.84 -9.10 -9.73
C PRO A 182 23.56 -8.65 -10.43
N ALA A 183 22.60 -9.56 -10.69
CA ALA A 183 21.34 -9.22 -11.34
C ALA A 183 20.48 -8.34 -10.42
N VAL A 184 20.47 -8.64 -9.13
CA VAL A 184 19.78 -7.83 -8.10
C VAL A 184 20.42 -6.45 -7.98
N VAL A 185 21.75 -6.38 -7.90
CA VAL A 185 22.48 -5.10 -7.82
C VAL A 185 22.17 -4.23 -9.03
N ALA A 186 22.20 -4.81 -10.24
CA ALA A 186 21.87 -4.11 -11.47
C ALA A 186 20.43 -3.57 -11.45
N ALA A 187 19.45 -4.37 -11.00
CA ALA A 187 18.05 -3.96 -10.92
C ALA A 187 17.82 -2.83 -9.91
N VAL A 188 18.45 -2.89 -8.73
CA VAL A 188 18.37 -1.82 -7.71
C VAL A 188 18.99 -0.53 -8.23
N VAL A 189 20.17 -0.61 -8.85
CA VAL A 189 20.86 0.55 -9.41
C VAL A 189 20.04 1.17 -10.54
N GLU A 190 19.49 0.35 -11.45
CA GLU A 190 18.69 0.85 -12.56
C GLU A 190 17.39 1.51 -12.09
N LEU A 191 16.69 0.91 -11.12
CA LEU A 191 15.53 1.54 -10.50
C LEU A 191 15.86 2.93 -9.95
N ILE A 192 16.98 3.07 -9.22
CA ILE A 192 17.39 4.35 -8.63
C ILE A 192 17.83 5.35 -9.71
N ARG A 193 18.49 4.87 -10.77
CA ARG A 193 18.97 5.69 -11.88
C ARG A 193 17.83 6.32 -12.68
N SER A 194 16.93 5.48 -13.18
CA SER A 194 15.99 5.83 -14.26
C SER A 194 14.54 5.52 -13.91
N GLY A 195 14.28 4.92 -12.75
CA GLY A 195 12.93 4.60 -12.31
C GLY A 195 12.07 5.86 -12.12
N PRO A 196 10.75 5.77 -12.33
CA PRO A 196 9.84 6.88 -12.09
C PRO A 196 9.88 7.32 -10.62
N ASP A 197 9.70 8.61 -10.34
CA ASP A 197 9.76 9.11 -8.96
C ASP A 197 8.72 8.41 -8.06
N ALA A 198 7.55 8.07 -8.61
CA ALA A 198 6.49 7.34 -7.89
C ALA A 198 6.94 5.97 -7.38
N ASP A 199 7.84 5.28 -8.09
CA ASP A 199 8.41 3.99 -7.68
C ASP A 199 9.49 4.12 -6.60
N LEU A 200 10.05 5.32 -6.45
CA LEU A 200 11.17 5.59 -5.54
C LEU A 200 10.76 6.18 -4.20
N VAL A 201 9.55 6.76 -4.09
CA VAL A 201 9.04 7.33 -2.82
C VAL A 201 8.95 6.26 -1.74
N ARG A 202 8.64 5.02 -2.11
CA ARG A 202 8.51 3.88 -1.20
C ARG A 202 8.90 2.59 -1.91
N ILE A 203 10.20 2.29 -1.95
CA ILE A 203 10.71 1.04 -2.51
C ILE A 203 10.41 -0.09 -1.53
N ARG A 204 9.60 -1.05 -1.99
CA ARG A 204 9.31 -2.28 -1.25
C ARG A 204 10.12 -3.42 -1.85
N PRO A 205 11.04 -4.05 -1.09
CA PRO A 205 12.01 -4.99 -1.63
C PRO A 205 11.35 -6.22 -2.28
N PHE A 206 10.26 -6.74 -1.71
CA PHE A 206 9.61 -7.93 -2.26
C PHE A 206 8.70 -7.62 -3.45
N GLU A 207 8.16 -6.40 -3.56
CA GLU A 207 7.47 -5.95 -4.78
C GLU A 207 8.46 -5.71 -5.92
N LEU A 208 9.62 -5.14 -5.61
CA LEU A 208 10.72 -5.03 -6.58
C LEU A 208 11.18 -6.41 -7.05
N ALA A 209 11.33 -7.36 -6.13
CA ALA A 209 11.73 -8.72 -6.47
C ALA A 209 10.70 -9.41 -7.37
N GLU A 210 9.42 -9.36 -7.02
CA GLU A 210 8.34 -9.96 -7.80
C GLU A 210 8.24 -9.35 -9.21
N SER A 211 8.22 -8.02 -9.32
CA SER A 211 8.11 -7.31 -10.60
C SER A 211 9.29 -7.53 -11.54
N ARG A 212 10.45 -7.95 -11.02
CA ARG A 212 11.68 -8.19 -11.80
C ARG A 212 12.07 -9.67 -11.86
N GLY A 213 11.28 -10.57 -11.26
CA GLY A 213 11.58 -12.01 -11.20
C GLY A 213 12.88 -12.34 -10.44
N LEU A 214 13.21 -11.57 -9.39
CA LEU A 214 14.43 -11.71 -8.60
C LEU A 214 14.17 -12.47 -7.29
N ASP A 215 15.22 -12.95 -6.63
CA ASP A 215 15.10 -13.54 -5.30
C ASP A 215 14.72 -12.46 -4.25
N PRO A 216 13.63 -12.65 -3.47
CA PRO A 216 13.17 -11.66 -2.49
C PRO A 216 14.19 -11.37 -1.37
N ARG A 217 14.92 -12.39 -0.89
CA ARG A 217 15.87 -12.22 0.20
C ARG A 217 17.13 -11.52 -0.28
N GLU A 218 17.66 -11.89 -1.44
CA GLU A 218 18.81 -11.21 -2.05
C GLU A 218 18.46 -9.76 -2.40
N THR A 219 17.24 -9.48 -2.86
CA THR A 219 16.76 -8.10 -3.11
C THR A 219 16.78 -7.25 -1.84
N LEU A 220 16.22 -7.76 -0.75
CA LEU A 220 16.29 -7.10 0.56
C LEU A 220 17.75 -6.93 1.04
N ARG A 221 18.58 -7.96 0.88
CA ARG A 221 20.00 -7.94 1.26
C ARG A 221 20.77 -6.86 0.49
N ALA A 222 20.56 -6.75 -0.82
CA ALA A 222 21.18 -5.71 -1.65
C ALA A 222 20.76 -4.30 -1.21
N LEU A 223 19.48 -4.09 -0.89
CA LEU A 223 18.99 -2.80 -0.37
C LEU A 223 19.57 -2.46 1.00
N LEU A 224 19.65 -3.40 1.94
CA LEU A 224 20.32 -3.21 3.24
C LEU A 224 21.80 -2.84 3.05
N HIS A 225 22.46 -3.48 2.09
CA HIS A 225 23.82 -3.12 1.72
C HIS A 225 23.89 -1.71 1.10
N ALA A 226 22.95 -1.33 0.24
CA ALA A 226 22.88 0.00 -0.36
C ALA A 226 22.68 1.11 0.70
N VAL A 227 21.98 0.82 1.81
CA VAL A 227 21.86 1.74 2.96
C VAL A 227 23.23 2.07 3.56
N THR A 228 24.08 1.06 3.77
CA THR A 228 25.44 1.30 4.33
C THR A 228 26.37 2.10 3.42
N LEU A 229 26.01 2.26 2.14
CA LEU A 229 26.72 3.11 1.18
C LEU A 229 26.07 4.50 1.02
N GLY A 230 25.00 4.79 1.76
CA GLY A 230 24.26 6.05 1.66
C GLY A 230 23.57 6.23 0.30
N VAL A 231 23.17 5.13 -0.34
CA VAL A 231 22.45 5.15 -1.62
C VAL A 231 20.95 5.30 -1.39
N VAL A 232 20.45 4.56 -0.40
CA VAL A 232 19.08 4.59 0.06
C VAL A 232 19.05 4.74 1.58
N GLU A 233 17.93 5.19 2.09
CA GLU A 233 17.58 5.23 3.51
C GLU A 233 16.65 4.06 3.81
N LEU A 234 16.89 3.36 4.93
CA LEU A 234 15.92 2.41 5.49
C LEU A 234 14.88 3.20 6.29
N ARG A 235 13.61 2.87 6.11
CA ARG A 235 12.47 3.46 6.82
C ARG A 235 11.55 2.36 7.33
N TRP A 236 10.94 2.61 8.47
CA TRP A 236 10.00 1.71 9.13
C TRP A 236 8.59 2.30 9.08
N ALA A 237 7.71 1.58 8.40
CA ALA A 237 6.33 1.94 8.16
C ALA A 237 5.40 1.21 9.13
N LEU A 238 4.57 1.95 9.87
CA LEU A 238 3.50 1.36 10.67
C LEU A 238 2.28 1.06 9.80
N ILE A 239 2.01 -0.22 9.59
CA ILE A 239 0.94 -0.72 8.72
C ILE A 239 -0.33 -0.96 9.52
N CYS A 240 -1.44 -0.40 9.05
CA CYS A 240 -2.75 -0.68 9.63
C CYS A 240 -3.17 -2.14 9.34
N PRO A 241 -3.63 -2.92 10.34
CA PRO A 241 -4.06 -4.30 10.09
C PRO A 241 -5.32 -4.41 9.22
N SER A 242 -6.08 -3.32 9.07
CA SER A 242 -7.31 -3.25 8.28
C SER A 242 -7.05 -2.75 6.84
N CYS A 243 -6.60 -1.50 6.66
CA CYS A 243 -6.32 -0.98 5.30
C CYS A 243 -4.96 -1.38 4.75
N ARG A 244 -4.03 -1.90 5.55
CA ARG A 244 -2.67 -2.29 5.12
C ARG A 244 -1.85 -1.16 4.48
N THR A 245 -2.28 0.07 4.66
CA THR A 245 -1.53 1.28 4.30
C THR A 245 -0.66 1.71 5.48
N ALA A 246 0.49 2.32 5.17
CA ALA A 246 1.34 2.94 6.18
C ALA A 246 0.68 4.22 6.72
N ASN A 247 0.58 4.33 8.04
CA ASN A 247 0.05 5.52 8.73
C ASN A 247 1.14 6.48 9.21
N ASP A 248 2.32 5.95 9.50
CA ASP A 248 3.47 6.69 10.00
C ASP A 248 4.76 6.07 9.46
N GLN A 249 5.81 6.87 9.36
CA GLN A 249 7.13 6.48 8.86
C GLN A 249 8.19 7.02 9.81
N VAL A 250 8.99 6.11 10.38
CA VAL A 250 10.12 6.47 11.22
C VAL A 250 11.43 5.97 10.60
N THR A 251 12.52 6.65 10.89
CA THR A 251 13.85 6.29 10.36
C THR A 251 14.54 5.21 11.18
N SER A 252 14.11 4.97 12.41
CA SER A 252 14.63 3.92 13.29
C SER A 252 13.50 3.10 13.90
N LEU A 253 13.71 1.79 14.02
CA LEU A 253 12.77 0.89 14.68
C LEU A 253 12.57 1.25 16.16
N ALA A 254 13.56 1.90 16.78
CA ALA A 254 13.50 2.40 18.16
C ALA A 254 12.55 3.60 18.36
N ASP A 255 12.15 4.25 17.27
CA ASP A 255 11.25 5.41 17.28
C ASP A 255 9.80 5.02 16.99
N VAL A 256 9.55 3.75 16.72
CA VAL A 256 8.19 3.21 16.70
C VAL A 256 7.65 3.26 18.13
N GLY A 257 6.54 3.99 18.34
CA GLY A 257 5.89 4.16 19.65
C GLY A 257 5.28 2.87 20.23
N ASP A 258 4.34 2.93 21.16
CA ASP A 258 3.70 1.73 21.76
C ASP A 258 2.45 1.24 20.98
N GLY A 259 1.99 2.01 19.99
CA GLY A 259 0.84 1.67 19.16
C GLY A 259 0.64 2.66 18.01
N GLY A 260 -0.15 2.26 17.03
CA GLY A 260 -0.53 3.08 15.88
C GLY A 260 -2.03 3.41 15.92
N HIS A 261 -2.38 4.62 15.48
CA HIS A 261 -3.76 4.98 15.17
C HIS A 261 -3.91 5.22 13.67
N CYS A 262 -4.87 4.54 13.04
CA CYS A 262 -5.16 4.73 11.62
C CYS A 262 -6.31 5.71 11.44
N GLN A 263 -6.01 6.93 10.97
CA GLN A 263 -7.06 7.92 10.68
C GLN A 263 -8.05 7.43 9.61
N LEU A 264 -7.63 6.60 8.64
CA LEU A 264 -8.50 6.07 7.59
C LEU A 264 -9.44 4.98 8.10
N CYS A 265 -9.01 4.09 8.99
CA CYS A 265 -9.83 2.99 9.51
C CYS A 265 -10.50 3.31 10.87
N ASP A 266 -10.05 4.35 11.55
CA ASP A 266 -10.42 4.71 12.93
C ASP A 266 -10.16 3.63 13.97
N ILE A 267 -9.04 2.94 13.83
CA ILE A 267 -8.66 1.89 14.77
C ILE A 267 -7.31 2.21 15.39
N THR A 268 -7.20 1.87 16.67
CA THR A 268 -5.94 1.85 17.41
C THR A 268 -5.49 0.41 17.54
N TYR A 269 -4.21 0.15 17.29
CA TYR A 269 -3.64 -1.19 17.32
C TYR A 269 -2.24 -1.16 17.93
N GLY A 270 -1.90 -2.23 18.65
CA GLY A 270 -0.56 -2.44 19.18
C GLY A 270 0.43 -2.83 18.08
N ILE A 271 1.72 -2.77 18.39
CA ILE A 271 2.78 -3.14 17.46
C ILE A 271 3.06 -4.63 17.56
N GLU A 272 2.59 -5.38 16.57
CA GLU A 272 2.98 -6.75 16.31
C GLU A 272 4.02 -6.73 15.17
N LEU A 273 5.30 -7.00 15.46
CA LEU A 273 6.41 -6.86 14.48
C LEU A 273 6.27 -7.76 13.24
N ASP A 274 5.50 -8.84 13.35
CA ASP A 274 5.23 -9.78 12.26
C ASP A 274 4.20 -9.24 11.25
N ARG A 275 3.40 -8.23 11.61
CA ARG A 275 2.27 -7.77 10.79
C ARG A 275 2.13 -6.26 10.66
N ALA A 276 2.51 -5.50 11.69
CA ALA A 276 2.22 -4.08 11.82
C ALA A 276 3.40 -3.17 11.45
N VAL A 277 4.60 -3.71 11.21
CA VAL A 277 5.80 -2.92 10.88
C VAL A 277 6.44 -3.46 9.61
N GLU A 278 6.66 -2.58 8.64
CA GLU A 278 7.28 -2.90 7.35
C GLU A 278 8.53 -2.05 7.11
N ALA A 279 9.60 -2.68 6.62
CA ALA A 279 10.77 -2.00 6.09
C ALA A 279 10.53 -1.54 4.65
N THR A 280 10.82 -0.27 4.39
CA THR A 280 10.80 0.33 3.05
C THR A 280 12.07 1.14 2.83
N PHE A 281 12.39 1.41 1.57
CA PHE A 281 13.59 2.15 1.20
C PHE A 281 13.23 3.38 0.36
N LYS A 282 14.04 4.44 0.49
CA LYS A 282 13.95 5.65 -0.34
C LYS A 282 15.36 6.03 -0.78
N PRO A 283 15.61 6.48 -2.02
CA PRO A 283 16.89 7.08 -2.37
C PRO A 283 17.28 8.17 -1.39
N HIS A 284 18.55 8.17 -0.97
CA HIS A 284 19.08 9.24 -0.14
C HIS A 284 19.17 10.52 -1.00
N PRO A 285 18.83 11.72 -0.47
CA PRO A 285 18.79 12.95 -1.26
C PRO A 285 20.11 13.29 -1.99
N SER A 286 21.26 12.87 -1.44
CA SER A 286 22.54 13.06 -2.11
C SER A 286 22.70 12.23 -3.40
N VAL A 287 21.98 11.11 -3.53
CA VAL A 287 21.94 10.28 -4.73
C VAL A 287 20.82 10.70 -5.66
N ARG A 288 19.62 10.93 -5.15
CA ARG A 288 18.49 11.40 -5.95
C ARG A 288 17.47 12.09 -5.06
N GLU A 289 17.20 13.35 -5.35
CA GLU A 289 16.20 14.13 -4.63
C GLU A 289 14.82 13.87 -5.25
N ILE A 290 13.89 13.37 -4.44
CA ILE A 290 12.50 13.11 -4.83
C ILE A 290 11.53 13.66 -3.79
N THR A 291 10.41 14.20 -4.26
CA THR A 291 9.32 14.65 -3.40
C THR A 291 8.65 13.45 -2.72
N ASP A 292 8.54 13.49 -1.40
CA ASP A 292 7.76 12.53 -0.60
C ASP A 292 6.31 12.97 -0.38
N GLN A 293 5.92 14.12 -0.93
CA GLN A 293 4.56 14.60 -0.80
C GLN A 293 3.58 13.65 -1.51
N MET A 294 2.45 13.41 -0.83
CA MET A 294 1.42 12.51 -1.31
C MET A 294 0.54 13.20 -2.36
N PHE A 295 0.16 12.45 -3.40
CA PHE A 295 -0.79 12.93 -4.40
C PHE A 295 -2.18 12.32 -4.18
N CYS A 296 -2.26 11.17 -3.50
CA CYS A 296 -3.52 10.58 -3.06
C CYS A 296 -3.33 9.67 -1.83
N ILE A 297 -4.28 9.71 -0.89
CA ILE A 297 -4.25 8.91 0.36
C ILE A 297 -5.19 7.68 0.35
N GLY A 298 -6.21 7.62 -0.51
CA GLY A 298 -7.33 6.68 -0.34
C GLY A 298 -7.83 5.92 -1.59
N GLY A 299 -7.08 5.87 -2.69
CA GLY A 299 -7.53 5.21 -3.93
C GLY A 299 -7.52 3.66 -3.89
N PRO A 300 -8.30 2.98 -4.77
CA PRO A 300 -8.43 1.52 -4.76
C PRO A 300 -7.11 0.75 -4.91
N TRP A 301 -6.18 1.25 -5.73
CA TRP A 301 -4.87 0.63 -5.94
C TRP A 301 -4.05 0.50 -4.64
N ARG A 302 -4.22 1.41 -3.67
CA ARG A 302 -3.51 1.35 -2.39
C ARG A 302 -4.00 0.21 -1.50
N THR A 303 -5.24 -0.25 -1.68
CA THR A 303 -5.88 -1.27 -0.86
C THR A 303 -6.52 -2.36 -1.74
N PRO A 304 -5.73 -3.10 -2.53
CA PRO A 304 -6.24 -4.04 -3.53
C PRO A 304 -7.02 -5.23 -2.93
N HIS A 305 -6.83 -5.51 -1.63
CA HIS A 305 -7.61 -6.52 -0.91
C HIS A 305 -9.03 -6.07 -0.58
N VAL A 306 -9.33 -4.78 -0.68
CA VAL A 306 -10.67 -4.22 -0.46
C VAL A 306 -11.43 -4.18 -1.78
N LEU A 307 -12.46 -5.01 -1.89
CA LEU A 307 -13.19 -5.25 -3.14
C LEU A 307 -14.32 -4.26 -3.34
N VAL A 308 -14.98 -3.87 -2.25
CA VAL A 308 -16.05 -2.88 -2.23
C VAL A 308 -15.83 -1.95 -1.06
N GLN A 309 -16.00 -0.66 -1.29
CA GLN A 309 -16.07 0.34 -0.23
C GLN A 309 -17.17 1.33 -0.55
N ALA A 310 -17.98 1.68 0.45
CA ALA A 310 -19.06 2.65 0.30
C ALA A 310 -19.18 3.54 1.53
N ASN A 311 -19.59 4.78 1.30
CA ASN A 311 -19.92 5.72 2.38
C ASN A 311 -21.37 5.48 2.84
N LEU A 312 -21.59 5.41 4.14
CA LEU A 312 -22.91 5.30 4.75
C LEU A 312 -23.12 6.50 5.67
N ASP A 313 -24.07 7.35 5.30
CA ASP A 313 -24.53 8.43 6.16
C ASP A 313 -25.27 7.89 7.39
N GLU A 314 -25.52 8.75 8.38
CA GLU A 314 -26.30 8.43 9.57
C GLU A 314 -27.70 7.91 9.19
N GLY A 315 -28.09 6.75 9.72
CA GLY A 315 -29.38 6.11 9.43
C GLY A 315 -29.54 5.59 8.00
N ALA A 316 -28.55 5.78 7.12
CA ALA A 316 -28.65 5.40 5.72
C ALA A 316 -28.51 3.89 5.54
N THR A 317 -29.15 3.39 4.49
CA THR A 317 -29.03 2.01 4.03
C THR A 317 -28.31 1.99 2.68
N ARG A 318 -27.32 1.11 2.52
CA ARG A 318 -26.59 0.92 1.27
C ARG A 318 -26.53 -0.55 0.92
N SER A 319 -26.72 -0.87 -0.36
CA SER A 319 -26.53 -2.21 -0.90
C SER A 319 -25.14 -2.30 -1.51
N LEU A 320 -24.36 -3.30 -1.09
CA LEU A 320 -23.03 -3.60 -1.58
C LEU A 320 -23.09 -4.88 -2.41
N GLU A 321 -22.39 -4.92 -3.53
CA GLU A 321 -22.29 -6.14 -4.32
C GLU A 321 -21.30 -7.11 -3.68
N ALA A 322 -21.73 -8.35 -3.46
CA ALA A 322 -20.86 -9.42 -3.00
C ALA A 322 -19.83 -9.78 -4.08
N PRO A 323 -18.61 -10.20 -3.70
CA PRO A 323 -17.63 -10.69 -4.66
C PRO A 323 -18.21 -11.80 -5.56
N PRO A 324 -17.81 -11.87 -6.85
CA PRO A 324 -18.28 -12.91 -7.77
C PRO A 324 -17.60 -14.27 -7.53
N GLU A 325 -16.50 -14.30 -6.78
CA GLU A 325 -15.79 -15.52 -6.43
C GLU A 325 -16.35 -16.10 -5.13
N ALA A 326 -16.60 -17.41 -5.10
CA ALA A 326 -16.94 -18.09 -3.86
C ALA A 326 -15.75 -18.08 -2.89
N GLY A 327 -16.01 -17.91 -1.60
CA GLY A 327 -14.96 -17.86 -0.59
C GLY A 327 -15.33 -17.07 0.66
N ARG A 328 -14.33 -16.91 1.54
CA ARG A 328 -14.48 -16.18 2.79
C ARG A 328 -13.90 -14.77 2.68
N TYR A 329 -14.73 -13.81 3.07
CA TYR A 329 -14.46 -12.39 3.09
C TYR A 329 -14.80 -11.82 4.46
N ARG A 330 -14.49 -10.54 4.64
CA ARG A 330 -14.86 -9.80 5.84
C ARG A 330 -15.56 -8.51 5.45
N ILE A 331 -16.63 -8.20 6.17
CA ILE A 331 -17.21 -6.87 6.22
C ILE A 331 -16.56 -6.13 7.38
N PHE A 332 -16.04 -4.94 7.10
CA PHE A 332 -15.46 -4.06 8.10
C PHE A 332 -16.16 -2.70 8.04
N GLY A 333 -16.68 -2.26 9.18
CA GLY A 333 -17.10 -0.89 9.41
C GLY A 333 -15.97 -0.09 10.06
N ARG A 334 -15.78 1.15 9.62
CA ARG A 334 -14.88 2.10 10.28
C ARG A 334 -15.15 2.11 11.79
N GLY A 335 -14.08 2.13 12.60
CA GLY A 335 -14.16 2.00 14.06
C GLY A 335 -13.85 0.59 14.56
N GLY A 336 -13.80 -0.41 13.66
CA GLY A 336 -13.35 -1.77 14.00
C GLY A 336 -14.45 -2.82 14.05
N ALA A 337 -15.71 -2.45 13.81
CA ALA A 337 -16.81 -3.39 13.73
C ALA A 337 -16.62 -4.36 12.55
N VAL A 338 -16.77 -5.66 12.80
CA VAL A 338 -16.56 -6.71 11.77
C VAL A 338 -17.69 -7.75 11.76
N SER A 339 -17.93 -8.30 10.56
CA SER A 339 -18.74 -9.49 10.31
C SER A 339 -18.04 -10.38 9.26
N SER A 340 -18.16 -11.69 9.41
CA SER A 340 -17.69 -12.67 8.43
C SER A 340 -18.69 -12.74 7.27
N LEU A 341 -18.19 -12.75 6.04
CA LEU A 341 -19.01 -12.90 4.85
C LEU A 341 -18.55 -14.12 4.07
N GLU A 342 -19.40 -15.13 3.96
CA GLU A 342 -19.20 -16.27 3.08
C GLU A 342 -19.97 -16.07 1.77
N VAL A 343 -19.26 -16.16 0.65
CA VAL A 343 -19.86 -16.19 -0.67
C VAL A 343 -19.98 -17.65 -1.11
N ALA A 344 -21.20 -18.15 -1.27
CA ALA A 344 -21.49 -19.55 -1.59
C ALA A 344 -22.57 -19.66 -2.66
N VAL A 345 -22.40 -20.57 -3.62
CA VAL A 345 -23.25 -20.67 -4.82
C VAL A 345 -24.73 -20.88 -4.49
N ASP A 346 -25.02 -21.67 -3.45
CA ASP A 346 -26.38 -22.05 -3.05
C ASP A 346 -27.00 -21.12 -1.99
N ALA A 347 -26.40 -19.96 -1.74
CA ALA A 347 -26.87 -19.01 -0.74
C ALA A 347 -27.92 -18.03 -1.28
N ALA A 348 -28.51 -17.24 -0.37
CA ALA A 348 -29.47 -16.20 -0.75
C ALA A 348 -28.82 -15.11 -1.60
N LYS A 349 -29.54 -14.58 -2.58
CA LYS A 349 -29.08 -13.46 -3.41
C LYS A 349 -29.09 -12.12 -2.69
N GLU A 350 -29.83 -12.01 -1.60
CA GLU A 350 -29.95 -10.78 -0.81
C GLU A 350 -29.84 -11.13 0.67
N VAL A 351 -28.96 -10.40 1.37
CA VAL A 351 -28.80 -10.48 2.82
C VAL A 351 -28.71 -9.08 3.39
N SER A 352 -28.98 -8.93 4.69
CA SER A 352 -28.87 -7.65 5.37
C SER A 352 -28.12 -7.74 6.68
N ALA A 353 -27.44 -6.65 7.03
CA ALA A 353 -26.75 -6.49 8.29
C ALA A 353 -26.92 -5.06 8.82
N LYS A 354 -26.83 -4.95 10.14
CA LYS A 354 -26.88 -3.69 10.87
C LYS A 354 -25.50 -3.38 11.41
N LEU A 355 -25.03 -2.17 11.14
CA LEU A 355 -23.77 -1.65 11.64
C LEU A 355 -24.04 -0.72 12.83
N ALA A 356 -23.64 -1.18 14.01
CA ALA A 356 -23.56 -0.41 15.24
C ALA A 356 -22.09 -0.06 15.54
N VAL A 357 -21.86 0.74 16.58
CA VAL A 357 -20.53 1.33 16.90
C VAL A 357 -19.42 0.28 16.95
N ASP A 358 -19.64 -0.85 17.66
CA ASP A 358 -18.62 -1.88 17.89
C ASP A 358 -18.97 -3.24 17.26
N ALA A 359 -20.03 -3.30 16.45
CA ALA A 359 -20.54 -4.57 15.95
C ALA A 359 -21.27 -4.45 14.61
N ILE A 360 -21.10 -5.46 13.78
CA ILE A 360 -21.99 -5.74 12.66
C ILE A 360 -22.80 -6.99 13.02
N SER A 361 -24.12 -6.90 12.89
CA SER A 361 -25.06 -8.00 13.17
C SER A 361 -25.87 -8.36 11.92
N PRO A 362 -25.96 -9.64 11.53
CA PRO A 362 -25.34 -10.80 12.19
C PRO A 362 -23.81 -10.82 12.03
N ARG A 363 -23.13 -11.57 12.91
CA ARG A 363 -21.67 -11.74 12.92
C ARG A 363 -21.15 -12.58 11.76
N GLU A 364 -22.04 -13.36 11.15
CA GLU A 364 -21.76 -14.20 9.99
C GLU A 364 -22.92 -14.05 9.00
N LEU A 365 -22.56 -13.87 7.73
CA LEU A 365 -23.47 -13.72 6.60
C LEU A 365 -23.06 -14.69 5.50
N THR A 366 -24.04 -15.26 4.82
CA THR A 366 -23.79 -16.11 3.64
C THR A 366 -24.62 -15.58 2.48
N VAL A 367 -23.97 -15.25 1.36
CA VAL A 367 -24.61 -14.63 0.18
C VAL A 367 -24.17 -15.31 -1.11
N ALA A 368 -25.02 -15.32 -2.12
CA ALA A 368 -24.67 -15.82 -3.45
C ALA A 368 -23.59 -14.94 -4.12
N PRO A 369 -22.75 -15.48 -5.02
CA PRO A 369 -21.85 -14.70 -5.86
C PRO A 369 -22.57 -13.55 -6.57
N GLY A 370 -22.05 -12.33 -6.44
CA GLY A 370 -22.67 -11.11 -7.01
C GLY A 370 -24.01 -10.70 -6.36
N GLY A 371 -24.40 -11.35 -5.26
CA GLY A 371 -25.61 -11.00 -4.50
C GLY A 371 -25.49 -9.66 -3.77
N ALA A 372 -26.60 -9.14 -3.28
CA ALA A 372 -26.67 -7.87 -2.58
C ALA A 372 -26.50 -8.05 -1.05
N VAL A 373 -25.53 -7.35 -0.48
CA VAL A 373 -25.31 -7.24 0.96
C VAL A 373 -25.76 -5.85 1.41
N THR A 374 -26.95 -5.78 2.00
CA THR A 374 -27.54 -4.52 2.46
C THR A 374 -27.06 -4.18 3.86
N ILE A 375 -26.39 -3.05 4.03
CA ILE A 375 -25.91 -2.57 5.32
C ILE A 375 -26.71 -1.34 5.75
N VAL A 376 -27.26 -1.38 6.95
CA VAL A 376 -27.94 -0.26 7.60
C VAL A 376 -27.00 0.34 8.65
N ASN A 377 -26.72 1.64 8.55
CA ASN A 377 -25.95 2.37 9.56
C ASN A 377 -26.88 2.78 10.72
N GLU A 378 -26.79 2.09 11.85
CA GLU A 378 -27.53 2.42 13.08
C GLU A 378 -26.69 3.28 14.04
N THR A 379 -25.51 3.73 13.62
CA THR A 379 -24.70 4.69 14.39
C THR A 379 -25.19 6.13 14.17
N SER A 380 -24.79 7.03 15.06
CA SER A 380 -25.07 8.48 14.97
C SER A 380 -24.06 9.25 14.11
N GLU A 381 -23.19 8.56 13.37
CA GLU A 381 -22.13 9.20 12.59
C GLU A 381 -22.05 8.63 11.17
N PRO A 382 -21.72 9.47 10.17
CA PRO A 382 -21.41 8.99 8.84
C PRO A 382 -20.07 8.25 8.83
N LEU A 383 -20.05 7.03 8.29
CA LEU A 383 -18.88 6.15 8.25
C LEU A 383 -18.72 5.53 6.86
N HIS A 384 -17.70 4.68 6.68
CA HIS A 384 -17.64 3.82 5.51
C HIS A 384 -17.62 2.36 5.95
N VAL A 385 -18.12 1.52 5.07
CA VAL A 385 -18.07 0.06 5.18
C VAL A 385 -17.29 -0.49 3.99
N LYS A 386 -16.62 -1.60 4.19
CA LYS A 386 -15.90 -2.30 3.13
C LYS A 386 -16.06 -3.81 3.19
N ILE A 387 -15.96 -4.45 2.03
CA ILE A 387 -15.83 -5.90 1.88
C ILE A 387 -14.39 -6.20 1.46
N GLU A 388 -13.67 -7.00 2.24
CA GLU A 388 -12.23 -7.27 2.06
C GLU A 388 -11.88 -8.76 2.06
N ARG A 389 -10.81 -9.11 1.33
CA ARG A 389 -10.22 -10.46 1.30
C ARG A 389 -9.43 -10.74 2.57
N LEU A 390 -9.66 -11.90 3.20
CA LEU A 390 -9.00 -12.31 4.46
C LEU A 390 -7.55 -12.82 4.27
N GLY A 391 -7.16 -13.23 3.06
CA GLY A 391 -5.91 -13.93 2.77
C GLY A 391 -5.01 -13.25 1.74
N TYR A 392 -4.94 -11.92 1.72
CA TYR A 392 -4.06 -11.21 0.80
C TYR A 392 -2.59 -11.36 1.24
N ALA A 393 -1.74 -11.97 0.39
CA ALA A 393 -0.31 -12.07 0.65
C ALA A 393 0.30 -10.67 0.54
N SER A 394 0.79 -10.12 1.65
CA SER A 394 1.52 -8.85 1.56
C SER A 394 2.94 -9.13 1.08
N LEU A 395 3.37 -8.42 0.04
CA LEU A 395 4.77 -8.32 -0.36
C LEU A 395 5.53 -7.36 0.57
N ALA A 396 5.18 -7.36 1.85
CA ALA A 396 5.77 -6.49 2.85
C ALA A 396 7.01 -7.14 3.45
N ALA A 397 8.13 -6.42 3.47
CA ALA A 397 9.28 -6.82 4.27
C ALA A 397 9.02 -6.49 5.73
N THR A 398 8.36 -7.40 6.44
CA THR A 398 7.99 -7.18 7.84
C THR A 398 9.23 -7.01 8.72
N ALA A 399 9.11 -6.27 9.82
CA ALA A 399 10.21 -6.14 10.77
C ALA A 399 10.70 -7.49 11.28
N HIS A 400 9.81 -8.46 11.44
CA HIS A 400 10.22 -9.85 11.71
C HIS A 400 11.12 -10.44 10.61
N ALA A 401 10.73 -10.32 9.33
CA ALA A 401 11.54 -10.83 8.22
C ALA A 401 12.92 -10.15 8.13
N VAL A 402 12.98 -8.84 8.37
CA VAL A 402 14.24 -8.07 8.29
C VAL A 402 15.15 -8.35 9.48
N THR A 403 14.64 -8.29 10.71
CA THR A 403 15.43 -8.43 11.94
C THR A 403 15.98 -9.84 12.17
N THR A 404 15.39 -10.86 11.52
CA THR A 404 15.88 -12.24 11.57
C THR A 404 17.03 -12.51 10.59
N MET A 405 17.32 -11.60 9.64
CA MET A 405 18.47 -11.71 8.73
C MET A 405 19.79 -11.50 9.48
N SER A 406 20.80 -12.32 9.18
CA SER A 406 22.13 -12.16 9.77
C SER A 406 22.79 -10.86 9.31
N GLU A 407 22.60 -10.46 8.05
CA GLU A 407 23.11 -9.20 7.52
C GLU A 407 22.54 -8.00 8.25
N PHE A 408 21.22 -7.97 8.52
CA PHE A 408 20.61 -6.86 9.24
C PHE A 408 21.23 -6.72 10.63
N ARG A 409 21.31 -7.83 11.39
CA ARG A 409 21.89 -7.82 12.75
C ARG A 409 23.36 -7.41 12.76
N ARG A 410 24.11 -7.74 11.70
CA ARG A 410 25.52 -7.35 11.56
C ARG A 410 25.69 -5.88 11.19
N LEU A 411 24.89 -5.37 10.24
CA LEU A 411 25.05 -4.03 9.68
C LEU A 411 24.35 -2.94 10.52
N PHE A 412 23.27 -3.29 11.23
CA PHE A 412 22.37 -2.38 11.93
C PHE A 412 22.23 -2.73 13.42
N SER A 413 23.31 -3.21 14.05
CA SER A 413 23.29 -3.67 15.46
C SER A 413 22.84 -2.61 16.48
N LYS A 414 22.90 -1.32 16.12
CA LYS A 414 22.44 -0.19 16.94
C LYS A 414 20.96 0.19 16.72
N GLU A 415 20.31 -0.34 15.70
CA GLU A 415 18.89 -0.10 15.40
C GLU A 415 17.94 -1.11 16.06
N LEU A 416 18.48 -1.95 16.95
CA LEU A 416 17.68 -2.87 17.75
C LEU A 416 16.81 -2.06 18.74
N LEU A 417 15.57 -2.54 18.93
CA LEU A 417 14.53 -1.90 19.76
C LEU A 417 15.06 -1.46 21.13
N LYS A 418 14.51 -0.36 21.65
CA LYS A 418 14.86 0.15 22.99
C LYS A 418 14.69 -0.96 24.04
N PRO A 419 15.61 -1.07 25.01
CA PRO A 419 15.42 -1.99 26.14
C PRO A 419 14.07 -1.68 26.83
N SER A 420 13.26 -2.72 27.07
CA SER A 420 11.95 -2.67 27.76
C SER A 420 10.72 -2.31 26.93
N THR A 421 10.79 -2.24 25.59
CA THR A 421 9.57 -2.17 24.76
C THR A 421 8.84 -3.53 24.80
N PRO A 422 7.59 -3.62 25.30
CA PRO A 422 6.84 -4.87 25.31
C PRO A 422 6.46 -5.25 23.87
N LEU A 423 6.97 -6.38 23.40
CA LEU A 423 6.83 -6.83 22.01
C LEU A 423 6.10 -8.17 21.96
N LYS A 424 5.09 -8.25 21.12
CA LYS A 424 4.42 -9.50 20.79
C LYS A 424 5.05 -10.06 19.51
N VAL A 425 5.96 -11.02 19.66
CA VAL A 425 6.59 -11.75 18.54
C VAL A 425 5.83 -13.07 18.36
N ALA A 426 5.27 -13.30 17.17
CA ALA A 426 4.35 -14.43 16.94
C ALA A 426 5.00 -15.82 17.11
N SER A 427 6.30 -15.95 16.89
CA SER A 427 7.13 -17.09 17.32
C SER A 427 8.59 -16.84 16.96
N CYS A 428 9.51 -17.20 17.86
CA CYS A 428 10.95 -17.21 17.58
C CYS A 428 11.50 -18.56 18.04
N ALA A 429 12.23 -19.25 17.17
CA ALA A 429 12.98 -20.45 17.54
C ALA A 429 14.37 -20.01 18.01
N ILE A 430 14.64 -20.15 19.31
CA ILE A 430 15.95 -19.87 19.89
C ILE A 430 16.70 -21.20 20.00
N LEU A 431 17.82 -21.34 19.30
CA LEU A 431 18.73 -22.47 19.45
C LEU A 431 19.70 -22.17 20.60
N PHE A 432 19.60 -22.95 21.67
CA PHE A 432 20.64 -23.03 22.69
C PHE A 432 21.53 -24.23 22.38
N SER A 433 22.82 -23.97 22.15
CA SER A 433 23.84 -25.02 22.02
C SER A 433 24.84 -24.86 23.15
N ASP A 434 25.04 -25.92 23.92
CA ASP A 434 26.08 -26.01 24.94
C ASP A 434 27.14 -27.04 24.53
N LEU A 435 28.39 -26.77 24.92
CA LEU A 435 29.55 -27.61 24.64
C LEU A 435 29.87 -28.45 25.87
N THR A 436 29.42 -29.70 25.85
CA THR A 436 29.70 -30.67 26.91
C THR A 436 31.20 -30.96 26.99
N GLY A 437 31.80 -30.84 28.18
CA GLY A 437 33.21 -31.16 28.41
C GLY A 437 34.20 -30.09 27.96
N SER A 438 33.76 -28.83 27.83
CA SER A 438 34.62 -27.70 27.44
C SER A 438 35.91 -27.62 28.28
N THR A 439 35.86 -27.80 29.59
CA THR A 439 37.06 -27.79 30.45
C THR A 439 38.11 -28.83 30.03
N ALA A 440 37.69 -30.04 29.66
CA ALA A 440 38.59 -31.08 29.17
C ALA A 440 39.13 -30.75 27.77
N LEU A 441 38.32 -30.09 26.92
CA LEU A 441 38.75 -29.60 25.60
C LEU A 441 39.86 -28.55 25.73
N TYR A 442 39.66 -27.53 26.57
CA TYR A 442 40.65 -26.48 26.82
C TYR A 442 41.94 -27.07 27.42
N THR A 443 41.82 -28.02 28.35
CA THR A 443 42.96 -28.69 28.98
C THR A 443 43.79 -29.51 27.97
N LYS A 444 43.13 -30.16 27.00
CA LYS A 444 43.80 -31.08 26.06
C LYS A 444 44.32 -30.38 24.81
N ALA A 445 43.58 -29.41 24.29
CA ALA A 445 43.92 -28.72 23.03
C ALA A 445 44.70 -27.42 23.25
N GLY A 446 44.67 -26.85 24.46
CA GLY A 446 45.19 -25.53 24.75
C GLY A 446 44.22 -24.42 24.30
N ASP A 447 44.30 -23.27 24.96
CA ASP A 447 43.27 -22.23 24.88
C ASP A 447 43.02 -21.70 23.47
N ALA A 448 44.07 -21.45 22.69
CA ALA A 448 43.95 -20.89 21.35
C ALA A 448 43.30 -21.87 20.36
N ALA A 449 43.64 -23.17 20.43
CA ALA A 449 43.08 -24.19 19.55
C ALA A 449 41.66 -24.56 19.96
N ALA A 450 41.38 -24.63 21.27
CA ALA A 450 40.03 -24.85 21.79
C ALA A 450 39.09 -23.70 21.41
N PHE A 451 39.54 -22.44 21.54
CA PHE A 451 38.76 -21.27 21.14
C PHE A 451 38.41 -21.30 19.65
N ARG A 452 39.38 -21.59 18.79
CA ARG A 452 39.14 -21.70 17.34
C ARG A 452 38.13 -22.80 17.00
N LEU A 453 38.23 -23.96 17.66
CA LEU A 453 37.31 -25.07 17.43
C LEU A 453 35.86 -24.70 17.83
N VAL A 454 35.71 -23.95 18.91
CA VAL A 454 34.40 -23.45 19.38
C VAL A 454 33.84 -22.41 18.39
N ASP A 455 34.67 -21.50 17.87
CA ASP A 455 34.24 -20.52 16.87
C ASP A 455 33.85 -21.18 15.52
N ASP A 456 34.66 -22.14 15.05
CA ASP A 456 34.36 -22.94 13.85
C ASP A 456 33.02 -23.70 14.00
N HIS A 457 32.73 -24.23 15.20
CA HIS A 457 31.44 -24.85 15.51
C HIS A 457 30.26 -23.89 15.37
N PHE A 458 30.38 -22.67 15.93
CA PHE A 458 29.34 -21.65 15.78
C PHE A 458 29.17 -21.18 14.34
N ASP A 459 30.24 -21.16 13.53
CA ASP A 459 30.17 -20.89 12.10
C ASP A 459 29.38 -21.96 11.32
N VAL A 460 29.57 -23.24 11.66
CA VAL A 460 28.77 -24.33 11.08
C VAL A 460 27.30 -24.18 11.45
N LEU A 461 26.99 -23.87 12.72
CA LEU A 461 25.62 -23.63 13.16
C LEU A 461 25.00 -22.41 12.46
N ARG A 462 25.73 -21.29 12.34
CA ARG A 462 25.28 -20.10 11.59
C ARG A 462 24.89 -20.46 10.16
N LYS A 463 25.77 -21.16 9.43
CA LYS A 463 25.51 -21.59 8.04
C LYS A 463 24.27 -22.50 7.94
N ALA A 464 24.10 -23.43 8.88
CA ALA A 464 22.94 -24.34 8.89
C ALA A 464 21.62 -23.61 9.19
N ILE A 465 21.64 -22.63 10.09
CA ILE A 465 20.48 -21.78 10.41
C ILE A 465 20.13 -20.91 9.20
N GLU A 466 21.12 -20.25 8.59
CA GLU A 466 20.94 -19.42 7.39
C GLU A 466 20.32 -20.21 6.23
N ALA A 467 20.77 -21.45 6.01
CA ALA A 467 20.22 -22.33 4.98
C ALA A 467 18.77 -22.74 5.21
N ARG A 468 18.29 -22.77 6.47
CA ARG A 468 16.92 -23.22 6.84
C ARG A 468 15.95 -22.09 7.16
N ALA A 469 16.43 -20.87 7.41
CA ALA A 469 15.62 -19.71 7.72
C ALA A 469 14.91 -19.07 6.50
N GLY A 470 14.96 -19.72 5.32
CA GLY A 470 14.16 -19.37 4.14
C GLY A 470 12.66 -19.32 4.46
N PRO A 471 11.83 -18.54 3.72
CA PRO A 471 10.39 -18.53 3.96
C PRO A 471 9.86 -19.92 3.60
N SER A 472 9.52 -20.73 4.59
CA SER A 472 8.82 -21.98 4.34
C SER A 472 7.39 -21.64 3.92
N SER A 473 7.17 -21.54 2.62
CA SER A 473 5.85 -21.77 2.00
C SER A 473 5.51 -23.26 2.07
N ARG A 474 5.59 -23.87 3.26
CA ARG A 474 4.98 -25.18 3.46
C ARG A 474 3.51 -24.94 3.73
N ARG A 475 2.70 -25.17 2.69
CA ARG A 475 1.28 -25.46 2.82
C ARG A 475 1.13 -26.44 3.99
N TRP A 476 0.35 -26.04 4.99
CA TRP A 476 -0.19 -26.98 5.95
C TRP A 476 -1.18 -27.86 5.19
N ALA A 477 -0.68 -28.95 4.62
CA ALA A 477 -1.51 -30.12 4.40
C ALA A 477 -1.68 -30.75 5.77
N THR A 478 -2.81 -30.47 6.42
CA THR A 478 -3.26 -31.28 7.56
C THR A 478 -3.87 -32.59 7.03
N PRO A 479 -3.77 -33.70 7.78
CA PRO A 479 -4.27 -35.01 7.38
C PRO A 479 -5.75 -35.05 7.04
#